data_AF-G8Y381-F1
#
_entry.id   AF-G8Y381-F1
#
_cell.length_a   1.000
_cell.length_b   1.000
_cell.length_c   1.000
_cell.angle_alpha   90.00
_cell.angle_beta   90.00
_cell.angle_gamma   90.00
#
_symmetry.space_group_name_H-M   'P 1'
#
loop_
_entity.id
_entity.type
_entity.pdbx_description
1 polymer ?
#
loop_
_entity_poly.entity_id
_entity_poly.type
_entity_poly.pdbx_seq_one_letter_code
_entity_poly.pdbx_strand_id
1 'polypeptide(L)'
;MGFWKFAIGTTTVSFAAYFAADSYLRNQIDDITLKQCPSLKLNNILKQPAKGTYFAYTDVFKGEIKNSNVSLDEIRNKFFSQSFITNLPSSFDLQTVSQSKNFWDTKFSEVFSWRWSDKSLLKFFESAASWGYPFRLMNGGYQELYIEKKPDSSGYNVFYANSHEYNDLNDGKVIPQFTQSLHKTYARFILWSFVRSLNNERTDSTSR
;
A
#
# COMPACT_ATOMS: atom_id res chain seq x y z
N MET A 1 -44.34 -14.07 -5.25
CA MET A 1 -43.21 -13.76 -6.17
C MET A 1 -42.84 -12.30 -5.99
N GLY A 2 -41.62 -11.93 -5.56
CA GLY A 2 -41.27 -10.50 -5.53
C GLY A 2 -40.02 -9.99 -4.80
N PHE A 3 -39.23 -10.80 -4.09
CA PHE A 3 -38.12 -10.27 -3.26
C PHE A 3 -36.69 -10.48 -3.79
N TRP A 4 -36.51 -11.10 -4.97
CA TRP A 4 -35.18 -11.53 -5.46
C TRP A 4 -34.58 -10.69 -6.60
N LYS A 5 -35.11 -9.50 -6.93
CA LYS A 5 -34.63 -8.70 -8.08
C LYS A 5 -33.74 -7.50 -7.77
N PHE A 6 -33.50 -7.14 -6.50
CA PHE A 6 -32.78 -5.88 -6.18
C PHE A 6 -31.32 -6.03 -5.71
N ALA A 7 -30.79 -7.24 -5.50
CA ALA A 7 -29.41 -7.42 -5.00
C ALA A 7 -28.33 -7.62 -6.09
N ILE A 8 -28.73 -7.85 -7.35
CA ILE A 8 -27.80 -8.19 -8.44
C ILE A 8 -27.29 -6.93 -9.18
N GLY A 9 -28.07 -5.85 -9.18
CA GLY A 9 -27.73 -4.62 -9.91
C GLY A 9 -26.66 -3.75 -9.23
N THR A 10 -26.58 -3.73 -7.90
CA THR A 10 -25.61 -2.90 -7.17
C THR A 10 -24.23 -3.53 -7.08
N THR A 11 -24.18 -4.85 -6.88
CA THR A 11 -22.91 -5.60 -6.75
C THR A 11 -22.15 -5.70 -8.07
N THR A 12 -22.85 -5.92 -9.19
CA THR A 12 -22.24 -6.00 -10.52
C THR A 12 -21.62 -4.67 -10.97
N VAL A 13 -22.29 -3.55 -10.69
CA VAL A 13 -21.75 -2.20 -10.93
C VAL A 13 -20.50 -1.95 -10.07
N SER A 14 -20.47 -2.41 -8.81
CA SER A 14 -19.29 -2.29 -7.95
C SER A 14 -18.09 -3.11 -8.46
N PHE A 15 -18.29 -4.32 -8.97
CA PHE A 15 -17.21 -5.12 -9.53
C PHE A 15 -16.71 -4.56 -10.87
N ALA A 16 -17.61 -4.15 -11.76
CA ALA A 16 -17.22 -3.52 -13.03
C ALA A 16 -16.43 -2.22 -12.81
N ALA A 17 -16.87 -1.39 -11.86
CA ALA A 17 -16.16 -0.19 -11.44
C ALA A 17 -14.78 -0.52 -10.87
N TYR A 18 -14.67 -1.56 -10.05
CA TYR A 18 -13.38 -2.04 -9.53
C TYR A 18 -12.43 -2.44 -10.66
N PHE A 19 -12.87 -3.29 -11.60
CA PHE A 19 -12.01 -3.73 -12.71
C PHE A 19 -11.60 -2.58 -13.63
N ALA A 20 -12.50 -1.62 -13.88
CA ALA A 20 -12.17 -0.42 -14.64
C ALA A 20 -11.11 0.44 -13.91
N ALA A 21 -11.26 0.62 -12.59
CA ALA A 21 -10.29 1.35 -11.77
C ALA A 21 -8.94 0.63 -11.70
N ASP A 22 -8.92 -0.68 -11.49
CA ASP A 22 -7.69 -1.47 -11.46
C ASP A 22 -6.96 -1.44 -12.82
N SER A 23 -7.71 -1.60 -13.92
CA SER A 23 -7.16 -1.50 -15.28
C SER A 23 -6.57 -0.11 -15.55
N TYR A 24 -7.28 0.96 -15.18
CA TYR A 24 -6.77 2.32 -15.29
C TYR A 24 -5.49 2.51 -14.47
N LEU A 25 -5.49 2.11 -13.20
CA LEU A 25 -4.35 2.31 -12.29
C LEU A 25 -3.11 1.52 -12.71
N ARG A 26 -3.26 0.30 -13.23
CA ARG A 26 -2.13 -0.49 -13.78
C ARG A 26 -1.45 0.17 -14.98
N ASN A 27 -2.18 1.01 -15.72
CA ASN A 27 -1.59 1.78 -16.82
C ASN A 27 -0.90 3.07 -16.36
N GLN A 28 -1.06 3.47 -15.09
CA GLN A 28 -0.47 4.68 -14.53
C GLN A 28 0.67 4.41 -13.55
N ILE A 29 0.65 3.25 -12.89
CA ILE A 29 1.57 2.85 -11.84
C ILE A 29 2.13 1.48 -12.19
N ASP A 30 3.46 1.39 -12.23
CA ASP A 30 4.15 0.17 -12.58
C ASP A 30 4.18 -0.78 -11.38
N ASP A 31 3.86 -2.05 -11.62
CA ASP A 31 4.13 -3.12 -10.69
C ASP A 31 5.59 -3.56 -10.84
N ILE A 32 6.35 -3.52 -9.76
CA ILE A 32 7.73 -4.02 -9.74
C ILE A 32 7.90 -5.08 -8.65
N THR A 33 8.99 -5.81 -8.74
CA THR A 33 9.40 -6.79 -7.73
C THR A 33 10.34 -6.16 -6.72
N LEU A 34 10.37 -6.70 -5.49
CA LEU A 34 11.38 -6.33 -4.49
C LEU A 34 12.82 -6.39 -5.02
N LYS A 35 13.11 -7.37 -5.90
CA LYS A 35 14.44 -7.54 -6.52
C LYS A 35 14.84 -6.35 -7.39
N GLN A 36 13.87 -5.66 -7.99
CA GLN A 36 14.12 -4.47 -8.81
C GLN A 36 14.36 -3.21 -7.96
N CYS A 37 14.08 -3.24 -6.65
CA CYS A 37 14.35 -2.14 -5.73
C CYS A 37 15.05 -2.65 -4.45
N PRO A 38 16.34 -3.01 -4.54
CA PRO A 38 17.09 -3.55 -3.39
C PRO A 38 17.27 -2.54 -2.25
N SER A 39 17.14 -1.23 -2.55
CA SER A 39 17.26 -0.13 -1.59
C SER A 39 16.12 -0.05 -0.58
N LEU A 40 15.00 -0.76 -0.80
CA LEU A 40 13.90 -0.81 0.14
C LEU A 40 14.36 -1.41 1.47
N LYS A 41 14.14 -0.68 2.56
CA LYS A 41 14.41 -1.16 3.92
C LYS A 41 13.56 -2.39 4.27
N LEU A 42 12.40 -2.52 3.63
CA LEU A 42 11.52 -3.67 3.77
C LEU A 42 12.24 -4.99 3.46
N ASN A 43 13.23 -4.99 2.55
CA ASN A 43 14.05 -6.18 2.27
C ASN A 43 14.74 -6.76 3.50
N ASN A 44 15.11 -5.92 4.49
CA ASN A 44 15.74 -6.37 5.72
C ASN A 44 14.70 -6.90 6.72
N ILE A 45 13.55 -6.24 6.80
CA ILE A 45 12.44 -6.64 7.68
C ILE A 45 11.91 -8.01 7.26
N LEU A 46 11.70 -8.23 5.96
CA LEU A 46 11.16 -9.47 5.43
C LEU A 46 12.08 -10.68 5.63
N LYS A 47 13.39 -10.48 5.81
CA LYS A 47 14.36 -11.54 6.10
C LYS A 47 14.31 -12.02 7.56
N GLN A 48 13.74 -11.22 8.45
CA GLN A 48 13.72 -11.48 9.88
C GLN A 48 12.30 -11.24 10.43
N PRO A 49 11.31 -12.06 10.02
CA PRO A 49 9.97 -11.95 10.56
C PRO A 49 9.97 -12.19 12.08
N ALA A 50 8.98 -11.63 12.76
CA ALA A 50 8.82 -11.88 14.19
C ALA A 50 8.58 -13.38 14.44
N LYS A 51 8.94 -13.85 15.64
CA LYS A 51 8.77 -15.26 15.98
C LYS A 51 7.30 -15.67 15.85
N GLY A 52 7.06 -16.71 15.06
CA GLY A 52 5.71 -17.25 14.81
C GLY A 52 4.90 -16.45 13.78
N THR A 53 5.54 -15.56 13.02
CA THR A 53 4.90 -14.86 11.89
C THR A 53 5.66 -15.09 10.59
N TYR A 54 4.98 -14.88 9.47
CA TYR A 54 5.58 -14.88 8.14
C TYR A 54 4.92 -13.81 7.26
N PHE A 55 5.58 -13.45 6.16
CA PHE A 55 5.04 -12.54 5.15
C PHE A 55 4.56 -13.32 3.94
N ALA A 56 3.26 -13.27 3.66
CA ALA A 56 2.67 -14.02 2.54
C ALA A 56 2.78 -13.26 1.21
N TYR A 57 2.68 -11.93 1.27
CA TYR A 57 2.65 -11.07 0.10
C TYR A 57 3.51 -9.84 0.34
N THR A 58 4.24 -9.46 -0.70
CA THR A 58 4.88 -8.15 -0.81
C THR A 58 4.63 -7.60 -2.19
N ASP A 59 3.90 -6.49 -2.27
CA ASP A 59 3.66 -5.79 -3.52
C ASP A 59 4.44 -4.47 -3.52
N VAL A 60 5.08 -4.16 -4.65
CA VAL A 60 5.87 -2.94 -4.82
C VAL A 60 5.38 -2.22 -6.06
N PHE A 61 5.09 -0.95 -5.89
CA PHE A 61 4.55 -0.08 -6.93
C PHE A 61 5.52 1.06 -7.18
N LYS A 62 5.70 1.44 -8.45
CA LYS A 62 6.54 2.56 -8.86
C LYS A 62 5.69 3.60 -9.60
N GLY A 63 5.86 4.85 -9.18
CA GLY A 63 5.32 6.04 -9.83
C GLY A 63 6.42 7.08 -10.03
N GLU A 64 6.12 8.12 -10.80
CA GLU A 64 7.11 9.13 -11.16
C GLU A 64 6.56 10.55 -10.96
N ILE A 65 7.30 11.34 -10.17
CA ILE A 65 7.08 12.78 -10.06
C ILE A 65 7.95 13.45 -11.13
N LYS A 66 7.34 14.22 -12.02
CA LYS A 66 8.03 14.90 -13.13
C LYS A 66 8.55 16.28 -12.75
N ASN A 67 8.33 16.71 -11.52
CA ASN A 67 8.72 18.02 -11.02
C ASN A 67 9.97 17.90 -10.13
N SER A 68 11.10 18.40 -10.62
CA SER A 68 12.38 18.43 -9.90
C SER A 68 12.48 19.53 -8.85
N ASN A 69 11.57 20.51 -8.87
CA ASN A 69 11.65 21.70 -8.00
C ASN A 69 11.01 21.47 -6.62
N VAL A 70 10.35 20.33 -6.40
CA VAL A 70 9.78 19.97 -5.11
C VAL A 70 10.89 19.39 -4.23
N SER A 71 11.01 19.87 -3.00
CA SER A 71 11.95 19.30 -2.02
C SER A 71 11.49 17.93 -1.54
N LEU A 72 12.41 17.05 -1.13
CA LEU A 72 12.04 15.75 -0.55
C LEU A 72 11.16 15.89 0.69
N ASP A 73 11.38 16.93 1.51
CA ASP A 73 10.59 17.19 2.71
C ASP A 73 9.16 17.60 2.36
N GLU A 74 8.96 18.39 1.31
CA GLU A 74 7.63 18.75 0.80
C GLU A 74 6.91 17.52 0.24
N ILE A 75 7.60 16.70 -0.55
CA ILE A 75 7.08 15.43 -1.07
C ILE A 75 6.64 14.52 0.10
N ARG A 76 7.50 14.38 1.12
CA ARG A 76 7.23 13.62 2.34
C ARG A 76 6.00 14.16 3.06
N ASN A 77 6.00 15.44 3.42
CA ASN A 77 4.93 16.06 4.19
C ASN A 77 3.59 15.92 3.47
N LYS A 78 3.59 16.06 2.15
CA LYS A 78 2.40 15.88 1.33
C LYS A 78 1.90 14.45 1.30
N PHE A 79 2.77 13.44 1.35
CA PHE A 79 2.34 12.06 1.46
C PHE A 79 1.64 11.81 2.80
N PHE A 80 2.26 12.25 3.90
CA PHE A 80 1.71 12.04 5.24
C PHE A 80 0.51 12.94 5.57
N SER A 81 0.25 13.99 4.77
CA SER A 81 -0.96 14.79 4.88
C SER A 81 -2.16 14.19 4.12
N GLN A 82 -1.97 13.13 3.34
CA GLN A 82 -3.06 12.50 2.60
C GLN A 82 -4.10 11.91 3.55
N SER A 83 -5.37 11.95 3.14
CA SER A 83 -6.51 11.49 3.94
C SER A 83 -6.39 10.02 4.39
N PHE A 84 -5.69 9.18 3.65
CA PHE A 84 -5.50 7.77 4.03
C PHE A 84 -4.55 7.59 5.24
N ILE A 85 -3.64 8.53 5.48
CA ILE A 85 -2.78 8.54 6.68
C ILE A 85 -3.49 9.27 7.82
N THR A 86 -4.13 10.41 7.53
CA THR A 86 -4.69 11.27 8.58
C THR A 86 -6.04 10.80 9.11
N ASN A 87 -6.83 10.08 8.30
CA ASN A 87 -8.13 9.51 8.68
C ASN A 87 -8.07 7.98 8.78
N LEU A 88 -7.08 7.47 9.52
CA LEU A 88 -7.02 6.03 9.81
C LEU A 88 -8.23 5.61 10.65
N PRO A 89 -8.91 4.50 10.29
CA PRO A 89 -9.95 3.96 11.15
C PRO A 89 -9.35 3.58 12.51
N SER A 90 -10.09 3.77 13.59
CA SER A 90 -9.67 3.45 14.96
C SER A 90 -9.34 1.97 15.19
N SER A 91 -9.65 1.11 14.23
CA SER A 91 -9.30 -0.31 14.21
C SER A 91 -7.85 -0.57 13.76
N PHE A 92 -7.11 0.45 13.33
CA PHE A 92 -5.73 0.33 12.87
C PHE A 92 -4.77 1.15 13.75
N ASP A 93 -3.77 0.47 14.31
CA ASP A 93 -2.65 1.10 14.98
C ASP A 93 -1.52 1.27 13.98
N LEU A 94 -1.24 2.52 13.59
CA LEU A 94 -0.11 2.87 12.73
C LEU A 94 1.09 3.31 13.56
N GLN A 95 2.26 2.74 13.29
CA GLN A 95 3.51 3.07 13.95
C GLN A 95 4.62 3.27 12.92
N THR A 96 5.36 4.37 13.03
CA THR A 96 6.58 4.57 12.23
C THR A 96 7.69 3.67 12.76
N VAL A 97 8.25 2.82 11.90
CA VAL A 97 9.27 1.82 12.25
C VAL A 97 10.67 2.35 11.94
N SER A 98 10.83 3.06 10.83
CA SER A 98 12.12 3.62 10.43
C SER A 98 11.92 4.87 9.59
N GLN A 99 12.69 5.91 9.90
CA GLN A 99 12.85 7.10 9.07
C GLN A 99 14.31 7.20 8.65
N SER A 100 14.59 7.38 7.36
CA SER A 100 15.93 7.78 6.94
C SER A 100 16.14 9.25 7.30
N LYS A 101 17.27 9.57 7.93
CA LYS A 101 17.76 10.96 7.93
C LYS A 101 18.31 11.24 6.53
N ASN A 102 17.88 12.35 5.92
CA ASN A 102 18.33 12.80 4.60
C ASN A 102 19.85 13.02 4.66
N PHE A 103 20.66 12.03 4.26
CA PHE A 103 22.11 12.18 4.38
C PHE A 103 22.71 12.99 3.22
N TRP A 104 21.96 13.24 2.13
CA TRP A 104 22.40 14.06 0.98
C TRP A 104 21.23 14.63 0.13
N ASP A 105 20.01 14.76 0.68
CA ASP A 105 18.80 15.26 -0.03
C ASP A 105 18.43 14.60 -1.37
N THR A 106 18.97 13.41 -1.65
CA THR A 106 18.73 12.70 -2.93
C THR A 106 17.80 11.50 -2.77
N LYS A 107 17.63 10.99 -1.55
CA LYS A 107 16.83 9.81 -1.25
C LYS A 107 16.12 9.94 0.09
N PHE A 108 14.95 9.35 0.17
CA PHE A 108 14.12 9.30 1.38
C PHE A 108 13.46 7.92 1.48
N SER A 109 13.42 7.33 2.67
CA SER A 109 12.75 6.05 2.96
C SER A 109 12.09 6.13 4.35
N GLU A 110 10.78 6.00 4.37
CA GLU A 110 10.00 5.88 5.60
C GLU A 110 9.18 4.60 5.59
N VAL A 111 9.44 3.78 6.62
CA VAL A 111 8.75 2.51 6.85
C VAL A 111 7.80 2.68 8.02
N PHE A 112 6.58 2.21 7.81
CA PHE A 112 5.54 2.21 8.81
C PHE A 112 4.90 0.83 8.90
N SER A 113 4.62 0.41 10.12
CA SER A 113 3.87 -0.81 10.40
C SER A 113 2.46 -0.45 10.83
N TRP A 114 1.51 -1.26 10.43
CA TRP A 114 0.15 -1.18 10.94
C TRP A 114 -0.26 -2.52 11.54
N ARG A 115 -1.10 -2.48 12.57
CA ARG A 115 -1.72 -3.67 13.18
C ARG A 115 -3.18 -3.40 13.52
N TRP A 116 -3.95 -4.47 13.69
CA TRP A 116 -5.30 -4.35 14.22
C TRP A 116 -5.27 -3.90 15.68
N SER A 117 -5.91 -2.76 15.99
CA SER A 117 -6.07 -2.26 17.36
C SER A 117 -6.99 -3.18 18.16
N ASP A 118 -8.09 -3.61 17.54
CA ASP A 118 -8.97 -4.64 18.10
C ASP A 118 -8.65 -6.01 17.52
N LYS A 119 -8.20 -6.92 18.40
CA LYS A 119 -7.85 -8.30 18.04
C LYS A 119 -9.08 -9.21 17.97
N SER A 120 -10.29 -8.75 18.29
CA SER A 120 -11.52 -9.55 18.25
C SER A 120 -11.77 -10.14 16.87
N LEU A 121 -11.64 -9.31 15.83
CA LEU A 121 -11.83 -9.70 14.44
C LEU A 121 -10.76 -10.71 14.00
N LEU A 122 -9.50 -10.44 14.34
CA LEU A 122 -8.39 -11.37 14.08
C LEU A 122 -8.65 -12.73 14.72
N LYS A 123 -9.02 -12.76 16.02
CA LYS A 123 -9.34 -13.99 16.75
C LYS A 123 -10.53 -14.75 16.15
N PHE A 124 -11.54 -14.04 15.66
CA PHE A 124 -12.68 -14.66 14.98
C PHE A 124 -12.23 -15.41 13.73
N PHE A 125 -11.44 -14.77 12.86
CA PHE A 125 -10.94 -15.41 11.65
C PHE A 125 -9.93 -16.53 11.94
N GLU A 126 -9.10 -16.39 12.97
CA GLU A 126 -8.23 -17.47 13.42
C GLU A 126 -9.02 -18.68 13.94
N SER A 127 -10.07 -18.43 14.71
CA SER A 127 -10.97 -19.48 15.17
C SER A 127 -11.64 -20.16 13.97
N ALA A 128 -12.27 -19.40 13.07
CA ALA A 128 -12.88 -19.98 11.87
C ALA A 128 -11.88 -20.80 11.04
N ALA A 129 -10.65 -20.30 10.86
CA ALA A 129 -9.58 -20.99 10.13
C ALA A 129 -9.16 -22.31 10.79
N SER A 130 -9.19 -22.39 12.13
CA SER A 130 -8.93 -23.63 12.88
C SER A 130 -10.04 -24.68 12.70
N TRP A 131 -11.26 -24.25 12.40
CA TRP A 131 -12.42 -25.11 12.10
C TRP A 131 -12.54 -25.46 10.60
N GLY A 132 -11.50 -25.22 9.81
CA GLY A 132 -11.46 -25.59 8.38
C GLY A 132 -11.90 -24.49 7.42
N TYR A 133 -12.15 -23.26 7.88
CA TYR A 133 -12.31 -22.12 6.97
C TYR A 133 -11.01 -21.91 6.17
N PRO A 134 -11.07 -21.72 4.84
CA PRO A 134 -9.88 -21.76 3.99
C PRO A 134 -9.04 -20.46 4.03
N PHE A 135 -9.52 -19.41 4.70
CA PHE A 135 -8.86 -18.11 4.70
C PHE A 135 -8.47 -17.67 6.11
N ARG A 136 -7.46 -16.79 6.18
CA ARG A 136 -6.98 -16.16 7.41
C ARG A 136 -6.85 -14.66 7.21
N LEU A 137 -7.15 -13.87 8.24
CA LEU A 137 -6.93 -12.43 8.23
C LEU A 137 -5.47 -12.11 8.56
N MET A 138 -4.89 -11.11 7.91
CA MET A 138 -3.54 -10.64 8.22
C MET A 138 -3.49 -10.01 9.63
N ASN A 139 -2.37 -10.21 10.34
CA ASN A 139 -2.11 -9.59 11.65
C ASN A 139 -1.94 -8.07 11.54
N GLY A 140 -1.47 -7.65 10.38
CA GLY A 140 -0.99 -6.31 10.10
C GLY A 140 -0.09 -6.33 8.88
N GLY A 141 0.73 -5.31 8.75
CA GLY A 141 1.68 -5.24 7.67
C GLY A 141 2.68 -4.13 7.83
N TYR A 142 3.67 -4.16 6.94
CA TYR A 142 4.63 -3.07 6.78
C TYR A 142 4.36 -2.40 5.46
N GLN A 143 4.57 -1.10 5.43
CA GLN A 143 4.50 -0.31 4.24
C GLN A 143 5.73 0.59 4.21
N GLU A 144 6.26 0.82 3.02
CA GLU A 144 7.43 1.67 2.83
C GLU A 144 7.16 2.66 1.70
N LEU A 145 7.37 3.93 2.00
CA LEU A 145 7.52 4.96 0.99
C LEU A 145 9.01 5.21 0.78
N TYR A 146 9.51 4.88 -0.41
CA TYR A 146 10.88 5.17 -0.81
C TYR A 146 10.88 6.11 -2.00
N ILE A 147 11.71 7.14 -1.96
CA ILE A 147 11.78 8.20 -2.96
C ILE A 147 13.26 8.39 -3.29
N GLU A 148 13.56 8.46 -4.57
CA GLU A 148 14.90 8.76 -5.04
C GLU A 148 14.84 9.77 -6.19
N LYS A 149 15.78 10.72 -6.16
CA LYS A 149 15.97 11.65 -7.26
C LYS A 149 16.47 10.88 -8.48
N LYS A 150 15.90 11.18 -9.65
CA LYS A 150 16.35 10.57 -10.91
C LYS A 150 17.76 11.04 -11.26
N PRO A 151 18.60 10.21 -11.92
CA PRO A 151 19.96 10.59 -12.30
C PRO A 151 20.03 11.83 -13.21
N ASP A 152 19.04 12.02 -14.07
CA ASP A 152 18.89 13.16 -14.98
C ASP A 152 18.36 14.43 -14.30
N SER A 153 18.08 14.37 -13.00
CA SER A 153 17.44 15.44 -12.22
C SER A 153 16.08 15.92 -12.77
N SER A 154 15.41 15.14 -13.62
CA SER A 154 14.10 15.50 -14.20
C SER A 154 12.94 15.36 -13.20
N GLY A 155 13.20 14.80 -12.01
CA GLY A 155 12.21 14.58 -10.98
C GLY A 155 12.60 13.44 -10.04
N TYR A 156 11.61 12.68 -9.58
CA TYR A 156 11.78 11.64 -8.57
C TYR A 156 11.09 10.34 -9.00
N ASN A 157 11.74 9.21 -8.70
CA ASN A 157 11.06 7.91 -8.65
C ASN A 157 10.46 7.75 -7.26
N VAL A 158 9.20 7.35 -7.20
CA VAL A 158 8.48 7.07 -5.96
C VAL A 158 8.10 5.61 -5.96
N PHE A 159 8.51 4.92 -4.91
CA PHE A 159 8.21 3.52 -4.67
C PHE A 159 7.33 3.41 -3.44
N TYR A 160 6.27 2.64 -3.57
CA TYR A 160 5.40 2.30 -2.47
C TYR A 160 5.33 0.78 -2.36
N ALA A 161 5.86 0.25 -1.27
CA ALA A 161 5.84 -1.17 -1.00
C ALA A 161 4.87 -1.47 0.15
N ASN A 162 4.16 -2.58 0.07
CA ASN A 162 3.35 -3.10 1.17
C ASN A 162 3.70 -4.57 1.40
N SER A 163 3.58 -5.04 2.64
CA SER A 163 3.80 -6.44 3.00
C SER A 163 2.82 -6.86 4.06
N HIS A 164 2.25 -8.06 3.90
CA HIS A 164 1.19 -8.57 4.77
C HIS A 164 1.74 -9.65 5.70
N GLU A 165 1.63 -9.41 7.01
CA GLU A 165 2.09 -10.33 8.07
C GLU A 165 0.95 -11.27 8.48
N TYR A 166 1.26 -12.56 8.63
CA TYR A 166 0.33 -13.60 9.07
C TYR A 166 0.96 -14.44 10.18
N ASN A 167 0.12 -15.13 10.96
CA ASN A 167 0.58 -16.14 11.91
C ASN A 167 1.08 -17.36 11.14
N ASP A 168 2.28 -17.83 11.48
CA ASP A 168 2.89 -19.01 10.90
C ASP A 168 2.37 -20.27 11.61
N LEU A 169 1.25 -20.78 11.09
CA LEU A 169 0.61 -22.01 11.54
C LEU A 169 0.81 -23.16 10.55
N ASN A 170 1.74 -23.02 9.59
CA ASN A 170 2.09 -24.04 8.58
C ASN A 170 0.90 -24.60 7.76
N ASP A 171 -0.20 -23.85 7.62
CA ASP A 171 -1.39 -24.27 6.86
C ASP A 171 -1.61 -23.48 5.56
N GLY A 172 -0.71 -22.54 5.25
CA GLY A 172 -0.75 -21.71 4.04
C GLY A 172 -1.98 -20.81 3.92
N LYS A 173 -2.76 -20.64 5.00
CA LYS A 173 -3.99 -19.83 4.96
C LYS A 173 -3.68 -18.35 4.96
N VAL A 174 -4.35 -17.66 4.05
CA VAL A 174 -4.20 -16.23 3.74
C VAL A 174 -5.56 -15.66 3.33
N ILE A 175 -5.65 -14.36 3.09
CA ILE A 175 -6.88 -13.75 2.56
C ILE A 175 -7.22 -14.29 1.15
N PRO A 176 -8.50 -14.25 0.73
CA PRO A 176 -8.88 -14.60 -0.64
C PRO A 176 -8.12 -13.78 -1.69
N GLN A 177 -7.89 -14.38 -2.87
CA GLN A 177 -7.18 -13.71 -3.97
C GLN A 177 -7.83 -12.40 -4.40
N PHE A 178 -9.17 -12.33 -4.43
CA PHE A 178 -9.87 -11.08 -4.75
C PHE A 178 -9.58 -9.99 -3.71
N THR A 179 -9.48 -10.35 -2.43
CA THR A 179 -9.16 -9.44 -1.33
C THR A 179 -7.72 -8.94 -1.45
N GLN A 180 -6.78 -9.82 -1.82
CA GLN A 180 -5.42 -9.41 -2.16
C GLN A 180 -5.40 -8.45 -3.37
N SER A 181 -6.20 -8.73 -4.40
CA SER A 181 -6.34 -7.85 -5.57
C SER A 181 -6.86 -6.46 -5.17
N LEU A 182 -7.86 -6.40 -4.30
CA LEU A 182 -8.38 -5.13 -3.74
C LEU A 182 -7.29 -4.35 -3.01
N HIS A 183 -6.48 -5.02 -2.18
CA HIS A 183 -5.37 -4.38 -1.48
C HIS A 183 -4.33 -3.81 -2.46
N LYS A 184 -3.98 -4.56 -3.51
CA LYS A 184 -3.08 -4.08 -4.57
C LYS A 184 -3.63 -2.85 -5.26
N THR A 185 -4.89 -2.89 -5.68
CA THR A 185 -5.53 -1.75 -6.35
C THR A 185 -5.59 -0.52 -5.44
N TYR A 186 -5.89 -0.70 -4.15
CA TYR A 186 -5.91 0.40 -3.19
C TYR A 186 -4.52 1.00 -2.97
N ALA A 187 -3.48 0.17 -2.89
CA ALA A 187 -2.10 0.63 -2.81
C ALA A 187 -1.66 1.41 -4.05
N ARG A 188 -2.04 0.95 -5.25
CA ARG A 188 -1.84 1.73 -6.50
C ARG A 188 -2.57 3.05 -6.46
N PHE A 189 -3.81 3.08 -5.96
CA PHE A 189 -4.58 4.30 -5.84
C PHE A 189 -3.91 5.32 -4.91
N ILE A 190 -3.39 4.88 -3.76
CA ILE A 190 -2.62 5.73 -2.84
C ILE A 190 -1.44 6.38 -3.56
N LEU A 191 -0.60 5.57 -4.23
CA LEU A 191 0.57 6.06 -4.93
C LEU A 191 0.20 6.98 -6.11
N TRP A 192 -0.78 6.59 -6.90
CA TRP A 192 -1.28 7.38 -8.03
C TRP A 192 -1.83 8.73 -7.59
N SER A 193 -2.68 8.77 -6.56
CA SER A 193 -3.28 10.00 -6.06
C SER A 193 -2.20 10.95 -5.54
N PHE A 194 -1.24 10.42 -4.80
CA PHE A 194 -0.07 11.16 -4.33
C PHE A 194 0.77 11.75 -5.48
N VAL A 195 1.21 10.91 -6.42
CA VAL A 195 2.03 11.34 -7.57
C VAL A 195 1.27 12.34 -8.45
N ARG A 196 -0.01 12.10 -8.72
CA ARG A 196 -0.87 13.00 -9.49
C ARG A 196 -1.01 14.36 -8.80
N SER A 197 -1.17 14.39 -7.47
CA SER A 197 -1.29 15.66 -6.74
C SER A 197 -0.04 16.53 -6.88
N LEU A 198 1.15 15.93 -6.89
CA LEU A 198 2.42 16.63 -7.06
C LEU A 198 2.66 17.08 -8.51
N ASN A 199 2.17 16.32 -9.48
CA ASN A 199 2.30 16.67 -10.90
C ASN A 199 1.27 17.74 -11.32
N ASN A 200 0.08 17.79 -10.70
CA ASN A 200 -1.01 18.69 -11.09
C ASN A 200 -0.95 20.10 -10.47
N GLU A 201 -0.39 20.27 -9.26
CA GLU A 201 -0.28 21.61 -8.62
C GLU A 201 0.54 22.64 -9.44
N ARG A 202 1.26 22.18 -10.47
CA ARG A 202 2.04 23.04 -11.33
C ARG A 202 1.35 23.47 -12.63
N THR A 203 0.40 22.69 -13.15
CA THR A 203 -0.36 23.15 -14.34
C THR A 203 -1.10 24.45 -14.05
N ASP A 204 -1.52 24.65 -12.80
CA ASP A 204 -2.28 25.82 -12.37
C ASP A 204 -1.39 27.02 -11.97
N SER A 205 -0.11 26.81 -11.64
CA SER A 205 0.84 27.88 -11.30
C SER A 205 1.68 28.35 -12.48
N THR A 206 1.67 27.64 -13.61
CA THR A 206 2.32 28.06 -14.87
C THR A 206 1.32 28.75 -15.83
N SER A 207 0.02 28.75 -15.48
CA SER A 207 -1.06 29.39 -16.25
C SER A 207 -1.48 30.77 -15.71
N ARG A 208 -0.60 31.46 -14.99
CA ARG A 208 -0.81 32.83 -14.50
C ARG A 208 0.30 33.76 -14.98
#